data_AF-A0A9D5P8V6-F1
#
_entry.id   AF-A0A9D5P8V6-F1
#
_cell.length_a   1.000
_cell.length_b   1.000
_cell.length_c   1.000
_cell.angle_alpha   90.00
_cell.angle_beta   90.00
_cell.angle_gamma   90.00
#
_symmetry.space_group_name_H-M   'P 1'
#
loop_
_entity.id
_entity.type
_entity.pdbx_description
1 polymer ?
#
loop_
_entity_poly.entity_id
_entity_poly.type
_entity_poly.pdbx_seq_one_letter_code
_entity_poly.pdbx_strand_id
1 'polypeptide(L)'
;MSTLEEKETLTQPENAQETAASDNLLAENEVVMTDAEDQEIVDYSSFSEAELVEKARTLITECKGSVSAIKRDIEDIKSCYYKSYNQNIDKIRSEQAESGENAEPVELPADEFKSVYVVYQRRKKEEQAQKEAEMEKNLKAKLALIDRLKELAQNSKDARQDFNACREIQNEWKNIGAVPQAKADEVNGNYKLWIETFYDSLSAANELRDLDFRKNLEEKISICELAEGLAENKDVVDSFRKLQYYHERWKEIGPVAREKREELWERFKEATAAVNKRHREYFEQIHAKEEQNLVEKTKLCEEVENAKVENEESFDCWQKMTEFIVAKQEEWRKIGFAPKKDNDKIYERFRAACDKFFVAKNEFFKKMKDTQSENLKKKISLCEIAESLKDSKDWKETTNKFVEIQKEWKTIGPVPRKNSDAVWKRFLAACDYFFEQKEADFASRKSEESVNLEKKKDLIERIKGLQIEGNDNAFADFKKLLAEWNSIGHVPFKEKDNIYKKYKSTIDEVFDKLNKDRSINRLDFFKTNIETLASQGMAKVNNERKRLQKLVENFNSEIATAENNIGFFSKSSKGASPLLDGMKKKISKLKDERNLLLEKIRLIDETTEELN
;
A
#
# COMPACT_ATOMS: atom_id res chain seq x y z
N MET A 1 -5.55 107.22 -5.63
CA MET A 1 -5.29 107.85 -6.94
C MET A 1 -3.86 108.35 -6.92
N SER A 2 -2.93 108.00 -7.79
CA SER A 2 -2.82 107.05 -8.90
C SER A 2 -1.33 107.12 -9.31
N THR A 3 -0.81 106.14 -10.06
CA THR A 3 0.48 106.13 -10.80
C THR A 3 1.76 105.94 -9.96
N LEU A 4 2.74 105.09 -10.29
CA LEU A 4 3.06 104.29 -11.49
C LEU A 4 3.99 103.14 -11.04
N GLU A 5 3.68 101.91 -11.44
CA GLU A 5 4.52 100.71 -11.28
C GLU A 5 5.61 100.64 -12.36
N GLU A 6 6.83 100.33 -11.94
CA GLU A 6 7.96 99.94 -12.79
C GLU A 6 7.72 98.54 -13.38
N LYS A 7 7.90 98.41 -14.70
CA LYS A 7 8.01 97.12 -15.39
C LYS A 7 9.46 96.90 -15.80
N GLU A 8 10.16 96.04 -15.06
CA GLU A 8 11.30 95.28 -15.57
C GLU A 8 10.79 93.90 -16.04
N THR A 9 10.86 93.66 -17.35
CA THR A 9 10.54 92.38 -17.98
C THR A 9 11.75 91.45 -17.90
N LEU A 10 11.72 90.50 -16.96
CA LEU A 10 12.62 89.35 -16.90
C LEU A 10 11.92 88.15 -17.57
N THR A 11 12.37 87.75 -18.75
CA THR A 11 11.93 86.54 -19.44
C THR A 11 12.79 85.35 -18.97
N GLN A 12 12.18 84.44 -18.19
CA GLN A 12 12.76 83.14 -17.81
C GLN A 12 12.31 82.05 -18.80
N PRO A 13 13.12 80.98 -19.03
CA PRO A 13 12.78 79.89 -19.94
C PRO A 13 11.98 78.81 -19.21
N GLU A 14 10.72 78.61 -19.60
CA GLU A 14 9.78 77.70 -18.91
C GLU A 14 9.68 76.29 -19.55
N ASN A 15 10.52 75.95 -20.53
CA ASN A 15 10.25 74.79 -21.40
C ASN A 15 11.22 73.59 -21.27
N ALA A 16 12.01 73.51 -20.19
CA ALA A 16 13.01 72.45 -19.99
C ALA A 16 12.61 71.37 -18.96
N GLN A 17 11.52 71.55 -18.20
CA GLN A 17 11.14 70.63 -17.12
C GLN A 17 10.04 69.63 -17.48
N GLU A 18 9.19 69.90 -18.48
CA GLU A 18 8.12 68.97 -18.88
C GLU A 18 8.60 67.81 -19.78
N THR A 19 9.69 67.99 -20.52
CA THR A 19 10.28 66.92 -21.34
C THR A 19 10.94 65.81 -20.49
N ALA A 20 11.51 66.17 -19.32
CA ALA A 20 12.17 65.22 -18.43
C ALA A 20 11.20 64.23 -17.75
N ALA A 21 9.93 64.60 -17.57
CA ALA A 21 8.93 63.75 -16.92
C ALA A 21 8.30 62.71 -17.87
N SER A 22 8.26 62.98 -19.18
CA SER A 22 7.63 62.09 -20.17
C SER A 22 8.57 61.00 -20.69
N ASP A 23 9.89 61.22 -20.70
CA ASP A 23 10.88 60.19 -21.07
C ASP A 23 11.09 59.15 -19.95
N ASN A 24 10.74 59.49 -18.71
CA ASN A 24 10.83 58.56 -17.57
C ASN A 24 9.83 57.38 -17.67
N LEU A 25 8.74 57.53 -18.43
CA LEU A 25 7.80 56.43 -18.75
C LEU A 25 8.37 55.41 -19.76
N LEU A 26 9.42 55.78 -20.51
CA LEU A 26 10.12 54.91 -21.46
C LEU A 26 11.25 54.11 -20.78
N ALA A 27 11.87 54.67 -19.74
CA ALA A 27 12.96 54.01 -18.99
C ALA A 27 12.47 52.86 -18.10
N GLU A 28 11.25 52.91 -17.56
CA GLU A 28 10.73 51.87 -16.66
C GLU A 28 10.33 50.55 -17.34
N ASN A 29 10.31 50.48 -18.69
CA ASN A 29 9.87 49.30 -19.44
C ASN A 29 10.92 48.71 -20.40
N GLU A 30 12.20 49.06 -20.25
CA GLU A 30 13.32 48.29 -20.84
C GLU A 30 13.45 46.95 -20.10
N VAL A 31 12.50 46.03 -20.33
CA VAL A 31 12.77 44.62 -20.16
C VAL A 31 13.71 44.26 -21.30
N VAL A 32 15.01 44.33 -21.03
CA VAL A 32 16.03 43.72 -21.87
C VAL A 32 15.67 42.24 -21.97
N MET A 33 15.03 41.86 -23.08
CA MET A 33 14.93 40.48 -23.50
C MET A 33 16.35 40.05 -23.82
N THR A 34 17.08 39.57 -22.81
CA THR A 34 18.31 38.83 -23.03
C THR A 34 17.93 37.64 -23.89
N ASP A 35 18.47 37.57 -25.10
CA ASP A 35 18.49 36.36 -25.91
C ASP A 35 19.14 35.26 -25.06
N ALA A 36 18.31 34.53 -24.32
CA ALA A 36 18.71 33.30 -23.67
C ALA A 36 18.84 32.29 -24.80
N GLU A 37 20.04 32.23 -25.39
CA GLU A 37 20.45 31.16 -26.28
C GLU A 37 20.02 29.83 -25.67
N ASP A 38 19.36 28.98 -26.48
CA ASP A 38 18.96 27.62 -26.13
C ASP A 38 20.20 26.81 -25.72
N GLN A 39 20.57 26.90 -24.45
CA GLN A 39 21.55 26.04 -23.83
C GLN A 39 20.92 24.70 -23.57
N GLU A 40 21.55 23.64 -24.07
CA GLU A 40 21.21 22.27 -23.70
C GLU A 40 21.15 22.17 -22.18
N ILE A 41 19.97 21.81 -21.65
CA ILE A 41 19.78 21.64 -20.21
C ILE A 41 20.49 20.35 -19.83
N VAL A 42 21.71 20.47 -19.33
CA VAL A 42 22.48 19.35 -18.79
C VAL A 42 22.03 19.12 -17.34
N ASP A 43 21.60 17.89 -17.04
CA ASP A 43 21.25 17.51 -15.67
C ASP A 43 22.50 17.17 -14.86
N TYR A 44 22.94 18.12 -14.04
CA TYR A 44 24.12 17.98 -13.17
C TYR A 44 23.86 17.17 -11.89
N SER A 45 22.63 16.72 -11.63
CA SER A 45 22.28 16.05 -10.36
C SER A 45 22.87 14.65 -10.19
N SER A 46 23.31 14.02 -11.28
CA SER A 46 23.87 12.66 -11.31
C SER A 46 25.39 12.60 -11.26
N PHE A 47 26.08 13.74 -11.32
CA PHE A 47 27.54 13.81 -11.36
C PHE A 47 28.15 13.79 -9.96
N SER A 48 29.35 13.21 -9.84
CA SER A 48 30.14 13.20 -8.60
C SER A 48 30.78 14.58 -8.30
N GLU A 49 31.21 14.80 -7.05
CA GLU A 49 31.85 16.05 -6.62
C GLU A 49 33.07 16.42 -7.50
N ALA A 50 33.90 15.43 -7.86
CA ALA A 50 35.07 15.63 -8.72
C ALA A 50 34.69 15.94 -10.17
N GLU A 51 33.69 15.25 -10.73
CA GLU A 51 33.20 15.50 -12.09
C GLU A 51 32.54 16.88 -12.21
N LEU A 52 31.80 17.32 -11.17
CA LEU A 52 31.21 18.66 -11.10
C LEU A 52 32.29 19.75 -11.12
N VAL A 53 33.38 19.57 -10.37
CA VAL A 53 34.52 20.50 -10.34
C VAL A 53 35.24 20.52 -11.70
N GLU A 54 35.46 19.36 -12.32
CA GLU A 54 36.10 19.26 -13.62
C GLU A 54 35.24 19.91 -14.72
N LYS A 55 33.94 19.61 -14.75
CA LYS A 55 32.99 20.25 -15.68
C LYS A 55 32.96 21.76 -15.52
N ALA A 56 32.93 22.27 -14.29
CA ALA A 56 33.01 23.71 -14.05
C ALA A 56 34.33 24.31 -14.58
N ARG A 57 35.47 23.65 -14.37
CA ARG A 57 36.77 24.11 -14.91
C ARG A 57 36.76 24.13 -16.44
N THR A 58 36.24 23.09 -17.06
CA THR A 58 36.16 22.98 -18.53
C THR A 58 35.27 24.07 -19.10
N LEU A 59 34.05 24.26 -18.55
CA LEU A 59 33.16 25.34 -18.96
C LEU A 59 33.80 26.71 -18.81
N ILE A 60 34.48 26.97 -17.69
CA ILE A 60 35.16 28.25 -17.46
C ILE A 60 36.33 28.44 -18.44
N THR A 61 37.08 27.39 -18.77
CA THR A 61 38.31 27.50 -19.59
C THR A 61 37.97 27.56 -21.08
N GLU A 62 37.01 26.75 -21.53
CA GLU A 62 36.58 26.62 -22.93
C GLU A 62 35.57 27.70 -23.34
N CYS A 63 35.05 28.49 -22.39
CA CYS A 63 34.22 29.66 -22.70
C CYS A 63 35.03 30.69 -23.51
N LYS A 64 34.82 30.64 -24.83
CA LYS A 64 35.33 31.61 -25.82
C LYS A 64 34.40 32.82 -26.00
N GLY A 65 33.17 32.74 -25.47
CA GLY A 65 32.13 33.77 -25.56
C GLY A 65 31.94 34.54 -24.25
N SER A 66 30.74 35.10 -24.05
CA SER A 66 30.39 35.80 -22.81
C SER A 66 30.38 34.83 -21.62
N VAL A 67 30.97 35.26 -20.50
CA VAL A 67 30.95 34.54 -19.22
C VAL A 67 29.51 34.45 -18.68
N SER A 68 28.60 35.30 -19.16
CA SER A 68 27.17 35.21 -18.87
C SER A 68 26.49 33.99 -19.47
N ALA A 69 27.03 33.40 -20.54
CA ALA A 69 26.45 32.20 -21.14
C ALA A 69 26.57 31.03 -20.16
N ILE A 70 27.76 30.78 -19.62
CA ILE A 70 27.97 29.66 -18.68
C ILE A 70 27.43 29.91 -17.27
N LYS A 71 26.75 31.05 -17.04
CA LYS A 71 26.30 31.47 -15.71
C LYS A 71 25.38 30.44 -15.06
N ARG A 72 24.37 30.00 -15.82
CA ARG A 72 23.35 29.05 -15.36
C ARG A 72 23.99 27.70 -14.99
N ASP A 73 24.79 27.14 -15.89
CA ASP A 73 25.49 25.87 -15.66
C ASP A 73 26.38 25.92 -14.41
N ILE A 74 27.13 27.02 -14.23
CA ILE A 74 28.01 27.18 -13.06
C ILE A 74 27.20 27.31 -11.76
N GLU A 75 26.02 27.92 -11.79
CA GLU A 75 25.13 28.05 -10.64
C GLU A 75 24.41 26.74 -10.29
N ASP A 76 24.02 25.95 -11.30
CA ASP A 76 23.46 24.61 -11.12
C ASP A 76 24.53 23.64 -10.59
N ILE A 77 25.73 23.63 -11.17
CA ILE A 77 26.88 22.85 -10.68
C ILE A 77 27.22 23.23 -9.23
N LYS A 78 27.23 24.53 -8.90
CA LYS A 78 27.47 25.01 -7.53
C LYS A 78 26.43 24.45 -6.56
N SER A 79 25.15 24.47 -6.94
CA SER A 79 24.06 23.95 -6.10
C SER A 79 24.22 22.45 -5.86
N CYS A 80 24.45 21.67 -6.93
CA CYS A 80 24.67 20.23 -6.87
C CYS A 80 25.91 19.87 -6.02
N TYR A 81 27.03 20.57 -6.24
CA TYR A 81 28.28 20.36 -5.51
C TYR A 81 28.10 20.62 -4.02
N TYR A 82 27.57 21.79 -3.62
CA TYR A 82 27.40 22.11 -2.20
C TYR A 82 26.37 21.22 -1.51
N LYS A 83 25.37 20.71 -2.24
CA LYS A 83 24.44 19.71 -1.70
C LYS A 83 25.16 18.39 -1.38
N SER A 84 25.97 17.86 -2.29
CA SER A 84 26.76 16.64 -2.06
C SER A 84 27.83 16.85 -0.98
N TYR A 85 28.60 17.93 -1.09
CA TYR A 85 29.66 18.29 -0.16
C TYR A 85 29.14 18.44 1.27
N ASN A 86 28.01 19.14 1.47
CA ASN A 86 27.42 19.28 2.81
C ASN A 86 26.92 17.92 3.34
N GLN A 87 26.33 17.07 2.50
CA GLN A 87 25.95 15.71 2.91
C GLN A 87 27.16 14.87 3.33
N ASN A 88 28.30 15.02 2.64
CA ASN A 88 29.53 14.33 2.95
C ASN A 88 30.13 14.84 4.28
N ILE A 89 30.16 16.15 4.48
CA ILE A 89 30.57 16.79 5.73
C ILE A 89 29.67 16.38 6.91
N ASP A 90 28.36 16.34 6.71
CA ASP A 90 27.42 15.93 7.75
C ASP A 90 27.58 14.44 8.11
N LYS A 91 27.88 13.57 7.14
CA LYS A 91 28.25 12.17 7.40
C LYS A 91 29.52 12.06 8.23
N ILE A 92 30.59 12.75 7.84
CA ILE A 92 31.86 12.78 8.58
C ILE A 92 31.61 13.25 10.02
N ARG A 93 30.82 14.32 10.20
CA ARG A 93 30.45 14.82 11.53
C ARG A 93 29.63 13.83 12.34
N SER A 94 28.69 13.11 11.71
CA SER A 94 27.91 12.07 12.41
C SER A 94 28.78 10.88 12.81
N GLU A 95 29.68 10.42 11.95
CA GLU A 95 30.62 9.32 12.23
C GLU A 95 31.60 9.69 13.36
N GLN A 96 32.04 10.95 13.41
CA GLN A 96 32.82 11.48 14.53
C GLN A 96 32.02 11.54 15.83
N ALA A 97 30.75 11.96 15.78
CA ALA A 97 29.88 12.02 16.95
C ALA A 97 29.58 10.61 17.53
N GLU A 98 29.48 9.60 16.67
CA GLU A 98 29.28 8.19 17.07
C GLU A 98 30.53 7.54 17.66
N SER A 99 31.74 8.04 17.34
CA SER A 99 33.01 7.46 17.77
C SER A 99 33.42 7.80 19.22
N GLY A 100 32.67 8.67 19.92
CA GLY A 100 32.87 9.01 21.33
C GLY A 100 34.12 9.87 21.62
N GLU A 101 34.25 10.34 22.87
CA GLU A 101 35.21 11.35 23.38
C GLU A 101 36.71 11.08 23.15
N ASN A 102 37.09 9.96 22.54
CA ASN A 102 38.46 9.56 22.20
C ASN A 102 38.77 9.58 20.68
N ALA A 103 37.87 10.10 19.84
CA ALA A 103 38.12 10.22 18.39
C ALA A 103 39.07 11.38 18.06
N GLU A 104 40.14 11.11 17.30
CA GLU A 104 40.99 12.15 16.74
C GLU A 104 40.18 13.07 15.81
N PRO A 105 40.46 14.39 15.76
CA PRO A 105 39.77 15.30 14.85
C PRO A 105 39.99 14.86 13.38
N VAL A 106 38.94 14.42 12.71
CA VAL A 106 38.93 14.13 11.27
C VAL A 106 39.05 15.46 10.53
N GLU A 107 40.08 15.59 9.70
CA GLU A 107 40.23 16.73 8.79
C GLU A 107 39.08 16.74 7.78
N LEU A 108 38.42 17.89 7.67
CA LEU A 108 37.36 18.08 6.69
C LEU A 108 37.96 18.17 5.28
N PRO A 109 37.35 17.50 4.27
CA PRO A 109 37.75 17.63 2.87
C PRO A 109 37.85 19.09 2.42
N ALA A 110 38.84 19.41 1.59
CA ALA A 110 39.01 20.77 1.08
C ALA A 110 37.93 21.10 0.03
N ASP A 111 37.40 22.33 0.06
CA ASP A 111 36.45 22.82 -0.94
C ASP A 111 37.18 23.18 -2.25
N GLU A 112 37.36 22.18 -3.12
CA GLU A 112 38.03 22.36 -4.41
C GLU A 112 37.24 23.26 -5.36
N PHE A 113 35.90 23.24 -5.28
CA PHE A 113 35.02 24.07 -6.10
C PHE A 113 35.21 25.56 -5.84
N LYS A 114 35.48 25.95 -4.60
CA LYS A 114 35.75 27.36 -4.24
C LYS A 114 36.84 27.99 -5.09
N SER A 115 37.93 27.26 -5.36
CA SER A 115 39.04 27.75 -6.18
C SER A 115 38.61 28.03 -7.62
N VAL A 116 37.79 27.14 -8.19
CA VAL A 116 37.24 27.23 -9.54
C VAL A 116 36.23 28.38 -9.65
N TYR A 117 35.36 28.53 -8.65
CA TYR A 117 34.37 29.61 -8.59
C TYR A 117 35.01 31.00 -8.49
N VAL A 118 36.15 31.13 -7.79
CA VAL A 118 36.92 32.39 -7.76
C VAL A 118 37.44 32.76 -9.15
N VAL A 119 37.88 31.78 -9.95
CA VAL A 119 38.30 32.03 -11.35
C VAL A 119 37.13 32.54 -12.19
N TYR A 120 35.95 31.93 -12.07
CA TYR A 120 34.73 32.39 -12.74
C TYR A 120 34.35 33.83 -12.33
N GLN A 121 34.33 34.12 -11.03
CA GLN A 121 34.00 35.46 -10.52
C GLN A 121 34.96 36.55 -11.03
N ARG A 122 36.25 36.22 -11.13
CA ARG A 122 37.25 37.12 -11.71
C ARG A 122 36.98 37.37 -13.20
N ARG A 123 36.79 36.32 -14.01
CA ARG A 123 36.49 36.48 -15.46
C ARG A 123 35.21 37.28 -15.68
N LYS A 124 34.19 37.05 -14.86
CA LYS A 124 32.94 37.83 -14.89
C LYS A 124 33.17 39.32 -14.60
N LYS A 125 33.96 39.63 -13.57
CA LYS A 125 34.32 41.02 -13.24
C LYS A 125 35.13 41.67 -14.35
N GLU A 126 36.06 40.94 -14.96
CA GLU A 126 36.86 41.42 -16.09
C GLU A 126 35.98 41.73 -17.31
N GLU A 127 35.05 40.85 -17.68
CA GLU A 127 34.09 41.11 -18.78
C GLU A 127 33.22 42.33 -18.49
N GLN A 128 32.70 42.45 -17.25
CA GLN A 128 31.90 43.60 -16.86
C GLN A 128 32.72 44.90 -16.94
N ALA A 129 33.95 44.90 -16.42
CA ALA A 129 34.84 46.05 -16.49
C ALA A 129 35.21 46.43 -17.94
N GLN A 130 35.37 45.44 -18.83
CA GLN A 130 35.60 45.69 -20.27
C GLN A 130 34.39 46.37 -20.93
N LYS A 131 33.17 45.89 -20.67
CA LYS A 131 31.94 46.52 -21.17
C LYS A 131 31.77 47.94 -20.63
N GLU A 132 32.02 48.15 -19.34
CA GLU A 132 31.97 49.48 -18.71
C GLU A 132 33.00 50.43 -19.33
N ALA A 133 34.23 49.97 -19.57
CA ALA A 133 35.27 50.77 -20.22
C ALA A 133 34.95 51.10 -21.69
N GLU A 134 34.34 50.16 -22.43
CA GLU A 134 33.86 50.39 -23.79
C GLU A 134 32.72 51.42 -23.83
N MET A 135 31.74 51.31 -22.94
CA MET A 135 30.67 52.30 -22.79
C MET A 135 31.22 53.69 -22.44
N GLU A 136 32.20 53.80 -21.54
CA GLU A 136 32.83 55.08 -21.19
C GLU A 136 33.64 55.66 -22.37
N LYS A 137 34.25 54.81 -23.20
CA LYS A 137 34.91 55.25 -24.45
C LYS A 137 33.88 55.77 -25.45
N ASN A 138 32.76 55.07 -25.62
CA ASN A 138 31.65 55.49 -26.47
C ASN A 138 31.06 56.82 -25.98
N LEU A 139 30.91 57.00 -24.67
CA LEU A 139 30.46 58.25 -24.06
C LEU A 139 31.38 59.42 -24.44
N LYS A 140 32.69 59.26 -24.29
CA LYS A 140 33.66 60.30 -24.67
C LYS A 140 33.59 60.63 -26.16
N ALA A 141 33.43 59.62 -27.01
CA ALA A 141 33.27 59.83 -28.45
C ALA A 141 31.98 60.61 -28.76
N LYS A 142 30.84 60.23 -28.17
CA LYS A 142 29.56 60.93 -28.34
C LYS A 142 29.61 62.37 -27.83
N LEU A 143 30.23 62.63 -26.69
CA LEU A 143 30.42 64.00 -26.17
C LEU A 143 31.27 64.85 -27.13
N ALA A 144 32.36 64.31 -27.68
CA ALA A 144 33.18 65.03 -28.66
C ALA A 144 32.41 65.35 -29.95
N LEU A 145 31.53 64.45 -30.41
CA LEU A 145 30.63 64.72 -31.53
C LEU A 145 29.65 65.85 -31.24
N ILE A 146 29.10 65.90 -30.03
CA ILE A 146 28.21 67.00 -29.59
C ILE A 146 28.96 68.33 -29.60
N ASP A 147 30.19 68.38 -29.11
CA ASP A 147 31.01 69.60 -29.13
C ASP A 147 31.30 70.05 -30.58
N ARG A 148 31.64 69.12 -31.48
CA ARG A 148 31.83 69.41 -32.91
C ARG A 148 30.55 69.92 -33.57
N LEU A 149 29.39 69.34 -33.22
CA LEU A 149 28.08 69.79 -33.72
C LEU A 149 27.71 71.18 -33.21
N LYS A 150 28.03 71.47 -31.94
CA LYS A 150 27.87 72.79 -31.33
C LYS A 150 28.72 73.85 -32.03
N GLU A 151 29.98 73.54 -32.34
CA GLU A 151 30.84 74.44 -33.11
C GLU A 151 30.29 74.73 -34.50
N LEU A 152 29.79 73.71 -35.21
CA LEU A 152 29.14 73.88 -36.51
C LEU A 152 27.89 74.76 -36.43
N ALA A 153 27.06 74.57 -35.40
CA ALA A 153 25.84 75.36 -35.20
C ALA A 153 26.13 76.84 -34.87
N GLN A 154 27.23 77.12 -34.18
CA GLN A 154 27.58 78.49 -33.73
C GLN A 154 28.44 79.25 -34.74
N ASN A 155 29.25 78.57 -35.54
CA ASN A 155 30.25 79.17 -36.44
C ASN A 155 30.04 78.76 -37.91
N SER A 156 28.82 78.88 -38.45
CA SER A 156 28.55 78.53 -39.85
C SER A 156 29.27 79.45 -40.83
N LYS A 157 29.94 78.86 -41.83
CA LYS A 157 30.74 79.58 -42.84
C LYS A 157 30.29 79.24 -44.26
N ASP A 158 30.06 77.95 -44.54
CA ASP A 158 29.61 77.43 -45.84
C ASP A 158 28.55 76.34 -45.61
N ALA A 159 27.31 76.65 -45.97
CA ALA A 159 26.18 75.77 -45.75
C ALA A 159 26.35 74.37 -46.37
N ARG A 160 27.07 74.22 -47.48
CA ARG A 160 27.26 72.89 -48.11
C ARG A 160 28.32 72.06 -47.38
N GLN A 161 29.39 72.69 -46.92
CA GLN A 161 30.44 72.02 -46.13
C GLN A 161 29.93 71.67 -44.73
N ASP A 162 29.25 72.61 -44.08
CA ASP A 162 28.65 72.43 -42.76
C ASP A 162 27.59 71.31 -42.80
N PHE A 163 26.82 71.19 -43.88
CA PHE A 163 25.86 70.10 -44.09
C PHE A 163 26.55 68.73 -44.23
N ASN A 164 27.61 68.62 -45.03
CA ASN A 164 28.36 67.37 -45.16
C ASN A 164 29.00 66.95 -43.82
N ALA A 165 29.57 67.90 -43.08
CA ALA A 165 30.16 67.66 -41.77
C ALA A 165 29.10 67.21 -40.74
N CYS A 166 27.89 67.79 -40.77
CA CYS A 166 26.79 67.33 -39.92
C CYS A 166 26.35 65.90 -40.26
N ARG A 167 26.30 65.54 -41.55
CA ARG A 167 25.99 64.16 -41.98
C ARG A 167 27.06 63.16 -41.56
N GLU A 168 28.33 63.54 -41.60
CA GLU A 168 29.43 62.73 -41.05
C GLU A 168 29.24 62.51 -39.55
N ILE A 169 28.94 63.57 -38.78
CA ILE A 169 28.65 63.47 -37.34
C ILE A 169 27.46 62.54 -37.08
N GLN A 170 26.37 62.65 -37.85
CA GLN A 170 25.21 61.75 -37.74
C GLN A 170 25.59 60.29 -38.01
N ASN A 171 26.43 60.03 -39.02
CA ASN A 171 26.90 58.68 -39.34
C ASN A 171 27.81 58.13 -38.23
N GLU A 172 28.75 58.93 -37.73
CA GLU A 172 29.63 58.56 -36.61
C GLU A 172 28.81 58.31 -35.34
N TRP A 173 27.82 59.15 -35.06
CA TRP A 173 26.90 58.99 -33.94
C TRP A 173 26.16 57.66 -33.97
N LYS A 174 25.65 57.26 -35.15
CA LYS A 174 24.96 55.97 -35.36
C LYS A 174 25.90 54.78 -35.21
N ASN A 175 27.16 54.93 -35.59
CA ASN A 175 28.14 53.84 -35.52
C ASN A 175 28.78 53.67 -34.13
N ILE A 176 28.66 54.67 -33.23
CA ILE A 176 29.14 54.55 -31.86
C ILE A 176 28.12 53.75 -31.02
N GLY A 177 28.62 52.73 -30.34
CA GLY A 177 27.83 51.83 -29.51
C GLY A 177 27.18 52.49 -28.28
N ALA A 178 26.64 51.65 -27.40
CA ALA A 178 25.93 52.07 -26.20
C ALA A 178 26.83 52.90 -25.26
N VAL A 179 26.20 53.82 -24.53
CA VAL A 179 26.80 54.65 -23.48
C VAL A 179 26.23 54.22 -22.12
N PRO A 180 26.86 54.59 -20.99
CA PRO A 180 26.35 54.25 -19.67
C PRO A 180 24.91 54.77 -19.51
N GLN A 181 24.00 53.89 -19.10
CA GLN A 181 22.55 54.18 -19.05
C GLN A 181 22.24 55.45 -18.23
N ALA A 182 22.95 55.67 -17.12
CA ALA A 182 22.81 56.86 -16.28
C ALA A 182 23.08 58.20 -16.99
N LYS A 183 23.80 58.19 -18.11
CA LYS A 183 24.14 59.39 -18.91
C LYS A 183 23.51 59.37 -20.31
N ALA A 184 22.79 58.31 -20.67
CA ALA A 184 22.28 58.13 -22.03
C ALA A 184 21.27 59.22 -22.41
N ASP A 185 20.35 59.55 -21.51
CA ASP A 185 19.30 60.54 -21.76
C ASP A 185 19.87 61.95 -21.91
N GLU A 186 20.81 62.32 -21.04
CA GLU A 186 21.50 63.62 -21.11
C GLU A 186 22.28 63.76 -22.43
N VAL A 187 23.01 62.72 -22.83
CA VAL A 187 23.82 62.70 -24.05
C VAL A 187 22.93 62.78 -25.31
N ASN A 188 21.85 61.99 -25.35
CA ASN A 188 20.90 62.01 -26.47
C ASN A 188 20.12 63.33 -26.53
N GLY A 189 19.70 63.87 -25.38
CA GLY A 189 19.01 65.15 -25.27
C GLY A 189 19.88 66.30 -25.76
N ASN A 190 21.16 66.34 -25.34
CA ASN A 190 22.13 67.33 -25.80
C ASN A 190 22.39 67.22 -27.31
N TYR A 191 22.60 66.02 -27.83
CA TYR A 191 22.75 65.80 -29.27
C TYR A 191 21.53 66.30 -30.07
N LYS A 192 20.31 65.96 -29.63
CA LYS A 192 19.06 66.43 -30.25
C LYS A 192 18.95 67.95 -30.22
N LEU A 193 19.27 68.59 -29.09
CA LEU A 193 19.24 70.05 -28.97
C LEU A 193 20.18 70.72 -29.99
N TRP A 194 21.44 70.26 -30.05
CA TRP A 194 22.43 70.86 -30.94
C TRP A 194 22.17 70.54 -32.42
N ILE A 195 21.59 69.38 -32.73
CA ILE A 195 21.19 69.08 -34.10
C ILE A 195 20.02 69.95 -34.53
N GLU A 196 19.00 70.13 -33.68
CA GLU A 196 17.89 71.03 -33.97
C GLU A 196 18.38 72.48 -34.15
N THR A 197 19.26 72.95 -33.26
CA THR A 197 19.87 74.28 -33.34
C THR A 197 20.68 74.45 -34.63
N PHE A 198 21.43 73.43 -35.05
CA PHE A 198 22.16 73.42 -36.32
C PHE A 198 21.20 73.57 -37.51
N TYR A 199 20.16 72.72 -37.59
CA TYR A 199 19.19 72.77 -38.68
C TYR A 199 18.39 74.09 -38.71
N ASP A 200 18.13 74.70 -37.56
CA ASP A 200 17.50 76.02 -37.46
C ASP A 200 18.46 77.14 -37.93
N SER A 201 19.76 77.05 -37.61
CA SER A 201 20.80 77.99 -38.08
C SER A 201 21.07 77.91 -39.58
N LEU A 202 20.86 76.73 -40.21
CA LEU A 202 21.06 76.47 -41.63
C LEU A 202 19.99 77.12 -42.54
N SER A 203 19.10 77.96 -41.99
CA SER A 203 18.02 78.60 -42.75
C SER A 203 18.45 79.45 -43.95
N ALA A 204 19.73 79.76 -44.09
CA ALA A 204 20.30 80.41 -45.28
C ALA A 204 20.40 79.49 -46.50
N ALA A 205 20.31 78.15 -46.36
CA ALA A 205 20.36 77.16 -47.44
C ALA A 205 19.10 76.29 -47.47
N ASN A 206 17.99 76.89 -47.93
CA ASN A 206 16.64 76.32 -47.82
C ASN A 206 16.45 74.94 -48.51
N GLU A 207 17.05 74.68 -49.67
CA GLU A 207 16.67 73.51 -50.48
C GLU A 207 17.13 72.16 -49.91
N LEU A 208 18.34 72.07 -49.35
CA LEU A 208 18.89 70.82 -48.79
C LEU A 208 18.20 70.46 -47.47
N ARG A 209 17.98 71.46 -46.61
CA ARG A 209 17.28 71.31 -45.34
C ARG A 209 15.84 70.85 -45.54
N ASP A 210 15.12 71.50 -46.44
CA ASP A 210 13.70 71.22 -46.65
C ASP A 210 13.49 69.82 -47.28
N LEU A 211 14.48 69.32 -48.04
CA LEU A 211 14.51 67.94 -48.53
C LEU A 211 14.67 66.92 -47.38
N ASP A 212 15.63 67.14 -46.47
CA ASP A 212 15.82 66.28 -45.29
C ASP A 212 14.61 66.31 -44.36
N PHE A 213 14.01 67.47 -44.12
CA PHE A 213 12.78 67.56 -43.33
C PHE A 213 11.64 66.78 -43.96
N ARG A 214 11.51 66.80 -45.29
CA ARG A 214 10.50 66.00 -45.99
C ARG A 214 10.74 64.50 -45.82
N LYS A 215 11.98 64.04 -45.98
CA LYS A 215 12.35 62.63 -45.76
C LYS A 215 12.12 62.19 -44.32
N ASN A 216 12.61 62.97 -43.35
CA ASN A 216 12.42 62.68 -41.92
C ASN A 216 10.93 62.68 -41.55
N LEU A 217 10.14 63.56 -42.15
CA LEU A 217 8.69 63.62 -41.97
C LEU A 217 8.01 62.37 -42.52
N GLU A 218 8.34 61.95 -43.75
CA GLU A 218 7.83 60.71 -44.36
C GLU A 218 8.19 59.48 -43.51
N GLU A 219 9.44 59.39 -43.04
CA GLU A 219 9.88 58.28 -42.18
C GLU A 219 9.20 58.29 -40.80
N LYS A 220 9.03 59.45 -40.16
CA LYS A 220 8.32 59.57 -38.88
C LYS A 220 6.83 59.29 -39.00
N ILE A 221 6.18 59.75 -40.08
CA ILE A 221 4.79 59.41 -40.37
C ILE A 221 4.66 57.89 -40.55
N SER A 222 5.56 57.27 -41.33
CA SER A 222 5.56 55.83 -41.54
C SER A 222 5.74 55.07 -40.21
N ILE A 223 6.61 55.54 -39.32
CA ILE A 223 6.75 54.94 -37.98
C ILE A 223 5.47 55.08 -37.16
N CYS A 224 4.82 56.24 -37.16
CA CYS A 224 3.54 56.41 -36.46
C CYS A 224 2.48 55.44 -37.00
N GLU A 225 2.30 55.34 -38.31
CA GLU A 225 1.33 54.43 -38.94
C GLU A 225 1.64 52.96 -38.61
N LEU A 226 2.91 52.57 -38.67
CA LEU A 226 3.33 51.22 -38.32
C LEU A 226 3.10 50.93 -36.82
N ALA A 227 3.40 51.88 -35.94
CA ALA A 227 3.20 51.76 -34.49
C ALA A 227 1.71 51.73 -34.11
N GLU A 228 0.87 52.55 -34.75
CA GLU A 228 -0.59 52.53 -34.61
C GLU A 228 -1.14 51.15 -35.03
N GLY A 229 -0.66 50.60 -36.15
CA GLY A 229 -1.02 49.25 -36.61
C GLY A 229 -0.58 48.12 -35.67
N LEU A 230 0.49 48.30 -34.87
CA LEU A 230 0.90 47.31 -33.87
C LEU A 230 -0.15 47.10 -32.79
N ALA A 231 -0.97 48.11 -32.49
CA ALA A 231 -2.03 47.96 -31.51
C ALA A 231 -3.08 46.93 -31.97
N GLU A 232 -3.31 46.77 -33.28
CA GLU A 232 -4.34 45.87 -33.82
C GLU A 232 -3.86 44.43 -34.01
N ASN A 233 -2.55 44.20 -33.93
CA ASN A 233 -1.97 42.88 -34.12
C ASN A 233 -2.35 41.90 -33.00
N LYS A 234 -2.56 40.64 -33.36
CA LYS A 234 -2.91 39.56 -32.42
C LYS A 234 -1.74 39.14 -31.55
N ASP A 235 -0.52 39.22 -32.07
CA ASP A 235 0.69 38.85 -31.34
C ASP A 235 1.20 40.06 -30.53
N VAL A 236 0.88 40.03 -29.24
CA VAL A 236 1.22 41.11 -28.30
C VAL A 236 2.72 41.20 -28.05
N VAL A 237 3.43 40.07 -28.07
CA VAL A 237 4.86 40.00 -27.76
C VAL A 237 5.70 40.49 -28.95
N ASP A 238 5.38 40.02 -30.15
CA ASP A 238 6.02 40.51 -31.38
C ASP A 238 5.74 42.01 -31.60
N SER A 239 4.52 42.45 -31.28
CA SER A 239 4.16 43.88 -31.35
C SER A 239 4.99 44.73 -30.40
N PHE A 240 5.23 44.28 -29.16
CA PHE A 240 6.13 45.00 -28.24
C PHE A 240 7.58 45.02 -28.74
N ARG A 241 8.10 43.91 -29.29
CA ARG A 241 9.46 43.86 -29.87
C ARG A 241 9.62 44.83 -31.03
N LYS A 242 8.64 44.89 -31.94
CA LYS A 242 8.62 45.83 -33.07
C LYS A 242 8.50 47.28 -32.61
N LEU A 243 7.74 47.54 -31.55
CA LEU A 243 7.64 48.88 -30.97
C LEU A 243 9.01 49.38 -30.46
N GLN A 244 9.79 48.52 -29.79
CA GLN A 244 11.16 48.87 -29.36
C GLN A 244 12.06 49.23 -30.55
N TYR A 245 11.97 48.46 -31.65
CA TYR A 245 12.68 48.79 -32.89
C TYR A 245 12.24 50.14 -33.49
N TYR A 246 10.95 50.48 -33.41
CA TYR A 246 10.44 51.77 -33.86
C TYR A 246 10.88 52.93 -32.97
N HIS A 247 11.01 52.73 -31.65
CA HIS A 247 11.62 53.73 -30.76
C HIS A 247 13.07 54.02 -31.14
N GLU A 248 13.86 52.99 -31.44
CA GLU A 248 15.26 53.20 -31.86
C GLU A 248 15.33 53.93 -33.20
N ARG A 249 14.53 53.51 -34.19
CA ARG A 249 14.43 54.23 -35.47
C ARG A 249 13.97 55.67 -35.29
N TRP A 250 13.03 55.94 -34.38
CA TRP A 250 12.57 57.30 -34.10
C TRP A 250 13.70 58.20 -33.56
N LYS A 251 14.58 57.66 -32.72
CA LYS A 251 15.77 58.36 -32.21
C LYS A 251 16.81 58.61 -33.32
N GLU A 252 16.94 57.69 -34.27
CA GLU A 252 17.87 57.82 -35.39
C GLU A 252 17.42 58.80 -36.48
N ILE A 253 16.11 59.04 -36.61
CA ILE A 253 15.56 59.96 -37.61
C ILE A 253 15.73 61.39 -37.13
N GLY A 254 16.30 62.22 -38.02
CA GLY A 254 16.57 63.63 -37.76
C GLY A 254 15.33 64.49 -37.47
N PRO A 255 15.53 65.78 -37.20
CA PRO A 255 14.45 66.70 -36.88
C PRO A 255 13.51 66.92 -38.08
N VAL A 256 12.28 67.33 -37.77
CA VAL A 256 11.26 67.76 -38.74
C VAL A 256 10.91 69.23 -38.50
N ALA A 257 10.12 69.82 -39.40
CA ALA A 257 9.60 71.18 -39.25
C ALA A 257 8.93 71.37 -37.88
N ARG A 258 9.19 72.52 -37.23
CA ARG A 258 8.78 72.80 -35.85
C ARG A 258 7.28 72.58 -35.61
N GLU A 259 6.45 72.95 -36.58
CA GLU A 259 4.98 72.80 -36.56
C GLU A 259 4.52 71.33 -36.49
N LYS A 260 5.32 70.38 -36.97
CA LYS A 260 4.97 68.96 -37.04
C LYS A 260 5.64 68.10 -35.96
N ARG A 261 6.61 68.64 -35.21
CA ARG A 261 7.34 67.86 -34.19
C ARG A 261 6.41 67.36 -33.09
N GLU A 262 5.61 68.25 -32.51
CA GLU A 262 4.71 67.94 -31.40
C GLU A 262 3.57 67.03 -31.84
N GLU A 263 2.97 67.30 -33.00
CA GLU A 263 1.90 66.47 -33.58
C GLU A 263 2.35 65.01 -33.80
N LEU A 264 3.52 64.80 -34.41
CA LEU A 264 4.02 63.43 -34.65
C LEU A 264 4.44 62.76 -33.34
N TRP A 265 5.01 63.51 -32.40
CA TRP A 265 5.42 62.96 -31.11
C TRP A 265 4.22 62.48 -30.30
N GLU A 266 3.16 63.28 -30.19
CA GLU A 266 1.95 62.87 -29.48
C GLU A 266 1.29 61.65 -30.13
N ARG A 267 1.23 61.59 -31.47
CA ARG A 267 0.75 60.39 -32.19
C ARG A 267 1.56 59.14 -31.86
N PHE A 268 2.88 59.25 -31.91
CA PHE A 268 3.76 58.10 -31.61
C PHE A 268 3.67 57.68 -30.14
N LYS A 269 3.55 58.64 -29.22
CA LYS A 269 3.37 58.42 -27.79
C LYS A 269 2.04 57.73 -27.48
N GLU A 270 0.96 58.13 -28.12
CA GLU A 270 -0.36 57.51 -27.96
C GLU A 270 -0.34 56.05 -28.46
N ALA A 271 0.23 55.79 -29.64
CA ALA A 271 0.40 54.44 -30.18
C ALA A 271 1.25 53.56 -29.24
N THR A 272 2.35 54.12 -28.72
CA THR A 272 3.22 53.47 -27.73
C THR A 272 2.45 53.11 -26.46
N ALA A 273 1.67 54.04 -25.91
CA ALA A 273 0.87 53.82 -24.72
C ALA A 273 -0.18 52.71 -24.92
N ALA A 274 -0.82 52.66 -26.09
CA ALA A 274 -1.80 51.63 -26.45
C ALA A 274 -1.19 50.22 -26.51
N VAL A 275 -0.04 50.06 -27.18
CA VAL A 275 0.66 48.76 -27.28
C VAL A 275 1.18 48.32 -25.90
N ASN A 276 1.79 49.22 -25.13
CA ASN A 276 2.28 48.90 -23.79
C ASN A 276 1.15 48.51 -22.82
N LYS A 277 -0.01 49.15 -22.92
CA LYS A 277 -1.20 48.77 -22.15
C LYS A 277 -1.63 47.34 -22.48
N ARG A 278 -1.76 46.99 -23.77
CA ARG A 278 -2.08 45.63 -24.20
C ARG A 278 -1.06 44.60 -23.72
N HIS A 279 0.22 44.92 -23.79
CA HIS A 279 1.29 44.07 -23.28
C HIS A 279 1.14 43.77 -21.79
N ARG A 280 0.93 44.81 -20.97
CA ARG A 280 0.68 44.62 -19.53
C ARG A 280 -0.56 43.77 -19.26
N GLU A 281 -1.68 44.09 -19.91
CA GLU A 281 -2.94 43.34 -19.74
C GLU A 281 -2.81 41.88 -20.15
N TYR A 282 -2.05 41.57 -21.20
CA TYR A 282 -1.81 40.20 -21.66
C TYR A 282 -1.07 39.37 -20.60
N PHE A 283 0.03 39.90 -20.05
CA PHE A 283 0.79 39.20 -19.00
C PHE A 283 0.03 39.15 -17.68
N GLU A 284 -0.72 40.20 -17.33
CA GLU A 284 -1.60 40.19 -16.16
C GLU A 284 -2.68 39.10 -16.28
N GLN A 285 -3.28 38.92 -17.46
CA GLN A 285 -4.24 37.83 -17.69
C GLN A 285 -3.61 36.44 -17.62
N ILE A 286 -2.38 36.28 -18.13
CA ILE A 286 -1.64 35.01 -18.00
C ILE A 286 -1.37 34.72 -16.52
N HIS A 287 -0.79 35.67 -15.80
CA HIS A 287 -0.49 35.52 -14.38
C HIS A 287 -1.75 35.28 -13.55
N ALA A 288 -2.85 35.98 -13.85
CA ALA A 288 -4.13 35.75 -13.17
C ALA A 288 -4.67 34.32 -13.43
N LYS A 289 -4.54 33.79 -14.64
CA LYS A 289 -4.92 32.40 -14.95
C LYS A 289 -4.01 31.39 -14.26
N GLU A 290 -2.70 31.63 -14.26
CA GLU A 290 -1.74 30.78 -13.55
C GLU A 290 -2.03 30.75 -12.04
N GLU A 291 -2.34 31.90 -11.44
CA GLU A 291 -2.70 32.00 -10.02
C GLU A 291 -4.03 31.28 -9.72
N GLN A 292 -5.03 31.41 -10.60
CA GLN A 292 -6.27 30.64 -10.50
C GLN A 292 -6.00 29.13 -10.60
N ASN A 293 -5.16 28.70 -11.55
CA ASN A 293 -4.75 27.30 -11.68
C ASN A 293 -4.03 26.80 -10.42
N LEU A 294 -3.19 27.64 -9.78
CA LEU A 294 -2.52 27.30 -8.52
C LEU A 294 -3.53 27.07 -7.39
N VAL A 295 -4.53 27.94 -7.27
CA VAL A 295 -5.61 27.80 -6.28
C VAL A 295 -6.42 26.52 -6.53
N GLU A 296 -6.82 26.25 -7.76
CA GLU A 296 -7.56 25.03 -8.12
C GLU A 296 -6.73 23.76 -7.87
N LYS A 297 -5.46 23.75 -8.27
CA LYS A 297 -4.52 22.65 -7.99
C LYS A 297 -4.31 22.43 -6.50
N THR A 298 -4.25 23.51 -5.71
CA THR A 298 -4.14 23.43 -4.25
C THR A 298 -5.36 22.79 -3.63
N LYS A 299 -6.57 23.16 -4.07
CA LYS A 299 -7.82 22.51 -3.64
C LYS A 299 -7.83 21.01 -3.97
N LEU A 300 -7.40 20.63 -5.18
CA LEU A 300 -7.29 19.21 -5.55
C LEU A 300 -6.30 18.45 -4.66
N CYS A 301 -5.16 19.06 -4.31
CA CYS A 301 -4.22 18.46 -3.37
C CYS A 301 -4.87 18.22 -2.01
N GLU A 302 -5.58 19.21 -1.47
CA GLU A 302 -6.26 19.11 -0.18
C GLU A 302 -7.37 18.05 -0.19
N GLU A 303 -8.14 17.95 -1.27
CA GLU A 303 -9.18 16.92 -1.42
C GLU A 303 -8.58 15.51 -1.45
N VAL A 304 -7.48 15.30 -2.18
CA VAL A 304 -6.78 14.01 -2.26
C VAL A 304 -6.06 13.67 -0.94
N GLU A 305 -5.46 14.65 -0.27
CA GLU A 305 -4.80 14.45 1.03
C GLU A 305 -5.80 14.10 2.15
N ASN A 306 -7.00 14.68 2.10
CA ASN A 306 -8.06 14.39 3.07
C ASN A 306 -8.84 13.11 2.74
N ALA A 307 -8.64 12.54 1.55
CA ALA A 307 -9.30 11.30 1.15
C ALA A 307 -8.79 10.12 1.98
N LYS A 308 -9.66 9.58 2.82
CA LYS A 308 -9.37 8.40 3.65
C LYS A 308 -10.30 7.25 3.28
N VAL A 309 -9.78 6.03 3.27
CA VAL A 309 -10.59 4.83 3.07
C VAL A 309 -11.36 4.58 4.37
N GLU A 310 -12.70 4.74 4.34
CA GLU A 310 -13.55 4.61 5.53
C GLU A 310 -13.49 3.22 6.19
N ASN A 311 -13.31 2.17 5.37
CA ASN A 311 -13.13 0.80 5.83
C ASN A 311 -12.01 0.12 5.03
N GLU A 312 -10.84 0.01 5.65
CA GLU A 312 -9.63 -0.55 5.05
C GLU A 312 -9.76 -2.05 4.70
N GLU A 313 -10.75 -2.76 5.24
CA GLU A 313 -10.95 -4.20 4.99
C GLU A 313 -11.87 -4.49 3.78
N SER A 314 -12.59 -3.47 3.28
CA SER A 314 -13.60 -3.64 2.23
C SER A 314 -13.05 -3.37 0.83
N PHE A 315 -13.14 -4.36 -0.05
CA PHE A 315 -12.78 -4.23 -1.47
C PHE A 315 -13.55 -3.09 -2.16
N ASP A 316 -14.85 -2.94 -1.88
CA ASP A 316 -15.71 -1.92 -2.49
C ASP A 316 -15.28 -0.50 -2.11
N CYS A 317 -14.84 -0.30 -0.86
CA CYS A 317 -14.30 0.98 -0.40
C CYS A 317 -13.00 1.34 -1.14
N TRP A 318 -12.11 0.38 -1.36
CA TRP A 318 -10.89 0.59 -2.16
C TRP A 318 -11.18 0.89 -3.64
N GLN A 319 -12.20 0.24 -4.22
CA GLN A 319 -12.64 0.47 -5.59
C GLN A 319 -13.19 1.90 -5.76
N LYS A 320 -14.15 2.30 -4.91
CA LYS A 320 -14.74 3.65 -4.92
C LYS A 320 -13.70 4.74 -4.71
N MET A 321 -12.76 4.53 -3.78
CA MET A 321 -11.67 5.47 -3.56
C MET A 321 -10.72 5.54 -4.77
N THR A 322 -10.47 4.42 -5.45
CA THR A 322 -9.68 4.42 -6.69
C THR A 322 -10.35 5.28 -7.76
N GLU A 323 -11.67 5.14 -7.95
CA GLU A 323 -12.44 5.92 -8.91
C GLU A 323 -12.41 7.42 -8.57
N PHE A 324 -12.53 7.77 -7.28
CA PHE A 324 -12.39 9.15 -6.81
C PHE A 324 -10.99 9.74 -7.13
N ILE A 325 -9.92 9.03 -6.79
CA ILE A 325 -8.54 9.50 -7.03
C ILE A 325 -8.25 9.63 -8.53
N VAL A 326 -8.72 8.68 -9.35
CA VAL A 326 -8.57 8.75 -10.82
C VAL A 326 -9.33 9.94 -11.39
N ALA A 327 -10.55 10.22 -10.93
CA ALA A 327 -11.31 11.40 -11.34
C ALA A 327 -10.55 12.70 -10.99
N LYS A 328 -9.93 12.78 -9.81
CA LYS A 328 -9.09 13.93 -9.41
C LYS A 328 -7.84 14.07 -10.26
N GLN A 329 -7.23 12.96 -10.70
CA GLN A 329 -6.12 12.98 -11.66
C GLN A 329 -6.55 13.49 -13.04
N GLU A 330 -7.78 13.20 -13.48
CA GLU A 330 -8.33 13.74 -14.72
C GLU A 330 -8.62 15.24 -14.61
N GLU A 331 -9.19 15.69 -13.49
CA GLU A 331 -9.38 17.12 -13.20
C GLU A 331 -8.03 17.86 -13.20
N TRP A 332 -7.01 17.31 -12.55
CA TRP A 332 -5.65 17.86 -12.55
C TRP A 332 -5.08 18.08 -13.96
N ARG A 333 -5.30 17.12 -14.88
CA ARG A 333 -4.82 17.23 -16.27
C ARG A 333 -5.53 18.29 -17.09
N LYS A 334 -6.76 18.66 -16.71
CA LYS A 334 -7.53 19.71 -17.39
C LYS A 334 -7.12 21.11 -16.92
N ILE A 335 -6.58 21.24 -15.71
CA ILE A 335 -6.08 22.51 -15.19
C ILE A 335 -4.74 22.84 -15.85
N GLY A 336 -4.59 24.10 -16.29
CA GLY A 336 -3.36 24.59 -16.90
C GLY A 336 -2.17 24.63 -15.94
N PHE A 337 -1.05 25.20 -16.40
CA PHE A 337 0.13 25.36 -15.57
C PHE A 337 -0.10 26.40 -14.45
N ALA A 338 0.53 26.15 -13.30
CA ALA A 338 0.62 27.10 -12.20
C ALA A 338 1.86 28.00 -12.41
N PRO A 339 2.05 29.08 -11.62
CA PRO A 339 3.23 29.93 -11.74
C PRO A 339 4.50 29.09 -11.64
N LYS A 340 5.50 29.41 -12.46
CA LYS A 340 6.74 28.62 -12.61
C LYS A 340 7.42 28.29 -11.26
N LYS A 341 7.33 29.19 -10.28
CA LYS A 341 7.90 29.05 -8.95
C LYS A 341 7.27 27.92 -8.11
N ASP A 342 5.99 27.65 -8.32
CA ASP A 342 5.19 26.74 -7.49
C ASP A 342 4.70 25.51 -8.25
N ASN A 343 4.82 25.50 -9.58
CA ASN A 343 4.37 24.41 -10.44
C ASN A 343 4.96 23.04 -10.05
N ASP A 344 6.26 22.98 -9.78
CA ASP A 344 6.91 21.70 -9.43
C ASP A 344 6.51 21.24 -8.03
N LYS A 345 6.45 22.18 -7.07
CA LYS A 345 6.04 21.89 -5.69
C LYS A 345 4.62 21.37 -5.61
N ILE A 346 3.68 22.00 -6.34
CA ILE A 346 2.28 21.58 -6.32
C ILE A 346 2.10 20.23 -7.03
N TYR A 347 2.86 19.98 -8.09
CA TYR A 347 2.89 18.68 -8.76
C TYR A 347 3.41 17.57 -7.85
N GLU A 348 4.55 17.80 -7.18
CA GLU A 348 5.12 16.85 -6.22
C GLU A 348 4.16 16.57 -5.07
N ARG A 349 3.50 17.60 -4.53
CA ARG A 349 2.49 17.45 -3.46
C ARG A 349 1.33 16.57 -3.91
N PHE A 350 0.76 16.84 -5.08
CA PHE A 350 -0.34 16.05 -5.64
C PHE A 350 0.08 14.59 -5.91
N ARG A 351 1.26 14.41 -6.53
CA ARG A 351 1.80 13.09 -6.87
C ARG A 351 2.04 12.27 -5.61
N ALA A 352 2.66 12.85 -4.60
CA ALA A 352 2.92 12.20 -3.31
C ALA A 352 1.62 11.78 -2.61
N ALA A 353 0.58 12.61 -2.66
CA ALA A 353 -0.73 12.26 -2.10
C ALA A 353 -1.38 11.08 -2.84
N CYS A 354 -1.36 11.07 -4.18
CA CYS A 354 -1.82 9.92 -4.97
C CYS A 354 -0.98 8.66 -4.70
N ASP A 355 0.34 8.78 -4.62
CA ASP A 355 1.25 7.64 -4.41
C ASP A 355 1.03 7.00 -3.05
N LYS A 356 0.82 7.79 -2.00
CA LYS A 356 0.45 7.27 -0.67
C LYS A 356 -0.78 6.36 -0.75
N PHE A 357 -1.82 6.77 -1.48
CA PHE A 357 -3.02 5.95 -1.68
C PHE A 357 -2.73 4.64 -2.43
N PHE A 358 -2.02 4.70 -3.56
CA PHE A 358 -1.73 3.51 -4.37
C PHE A 358 -0.77 2.55 -3.68
N VAL A 359 0.18 3.04 -2.88
CA VAL A 359 1.04 2.22 -2.02
C VAL A 359 0.19 1.48 -0.98
N ALA A 360 -0.67 2.18 -0.24
CA ALA A 360 -1.55 1.58 0.76
C ALA A 360 -2.51 0.53 0.12
N LYS A 361 -3.06 0.84 -1.05
CA LYS A 361 -3.88 -0.09 -1.84
C LYS A 361 -3.09 -1.35 -2.20
N ASN A 362 -1.90 -1.20 -2.75
CA ASN A 362 -1.06 -2.34 -3.15
C ASN A 362 -0.68 -3.20 -1.94
N GLU A 363 -0.36 -2.60 -0.80
CA GLU A 363 -0.09 -3.32 0.45
C GLU A 363 -1.31 -4.10 0.94
N PHE A 364 -2.51 -3.51 0.91
CA PHE A 364 -3.75 -4.20 1.26
C PHE A 364 -3.99 -5.43 0.38
N PHE A 365 -3.93 -5.26 -0.95
CA PHE A 365 -4.14 -6.36 -1.89
C PHE A 365 -3.05 -7.44 -1.80
N LYS A 366 -1.81 -7.05 -1.51
CA LYS A 366 -0.71 -7.98 -1.24
C LYS A 366 -0.97 -8.80 0.02
N LYS A 367 -1.29 -8.14 1.15
CA LYS A 367 -1.66 -8.82 2.41
C LYS A 367 -2.84 -9.77 2.20
N MET A 368 -3.89 -9.35 1.50
CA MET A 368 -5.05 -10.20 1.20
C MET A 368 -4.63 -11.46 0.41
N LYS A 369 -3.79 -11.30 -0.61
CA LYS A 369 -3.29 -12.41 -1.44
C LYS A 369 -2.40 -13.36 -0.63
N ASP A 370 -1.53 -12.82 0.21
CA ASP A 370 -0.63 -13.59 1.07
C ASP A 370 -1.44 -14.41 2.09
N THR A 371 -2.41 -13.79 2.78
CA THR A 371 -3.34 -14.49 3.69
C THR A 371 -4.12 -15.60 2.98
N GLN A 372 -4.62 -15.35 1.76
CA GLN A 372 -5.29 -16.39 0.97
C GLN A 372 -4.33 -17.52 0.59
N SER A 373 -3.07 -17.22 0.24
CA SER A 373 -2.06 -18.24 -0.05
C SER A 373 -1.68 -19.06 1.18
N GLU A 374 -1.61 -18.45 2.36
CA GLU A 374 -1.39 -19.16 3.62
C GLU A 374 -2.58 -20.06 3.98
N ASN A 375 -3.81 -19.54 3.85
CA ASN A 375 -5.03 -20.32 4.02
C ASN A 375 -5.07 -21.52 3.07
N LEU A 376 -4.62 -21.33 1.82
CA LEU A 376 -4.53 -22.41 0.84
C LEU A 376 -3.54 -23.50 1.30
N LYS A 377 -2.35 -23.13 1.76
CA LYS A 377 -1.37 -24.08 2.30
C LYS A 377 -1.94 -24.88 3.49
N LYS A 378 -2.61 -24.19 4.42
CA LYS A 378 -3.28 -24.84 5.57
C LYS A 378 -4.35 -25.82 5.10
N LYS A 379 -5.24 -25.43 4.17
CA LYS A 379 -6.27 -26.33 3.64
C LYS A 379 -5.68 -27.53 2.88
N ILE A 380 -4.59 -27.34 2.12
CA ILE A 380 -3.89 -28.45 1.46
C ILE A 380 -3.31 -29.42 2.50
N SER A 381 -2.68 -28.92 3.56
CA SER A 381 -2.19 -29.77 4.65
C SER A 381 -3.31 -30.59 5.31
N LEU A 382 -4.48 -29.99 5.51
CA LEU A 382 -5.66 -30.73 6.01
C LEU A 382 -6.14 -31.80 5.03
N CYS A 383 -6.11 -31.53 3.72
CA CYS A 383 -6.40 -32.55 2.71
C CYS A 383 -5.41 -33.74 2.81
N GLU A 384 -4.11 -33.47 2.94
CA GLU A 384 -3.08 -34.51 3.03
C GLU A 384 -3.25 -35.37 4.29
N ILE A 385 -3.56 -34.74 5.43
CA ILE A 385 -3.86 -35.47 6.67
C ILE A 385 -5.13 -36.33 6.48
N ALA A 386 -6.20 -35.76 5.92
CA ALA A 386 -7.44 -36.50 5.65
C ALA A 386 -7.21 -37.69 4.71
N GLU A 387 -6.41 -37.52 3.66
CA GLU A 387 -6.05 -38.58 2.71
C GLU A 387 -5.21 -39.69 3.36
N SER A 388 -4.30 -39.34 4.28
CA SER A 388 -3.50 -40.34 5.01
C SER A 388 -4.34 -41.19 5.98
N LEU A 389 -5.45 -40.63 6.47
CA LEU A 389 -6.32 -41.25 7.45
C LEU A 389 -7.47 -42.04 6.82
N LYS A 390 -7.75 -41.85 5.53
CA LYS A 390 -8.96 -42.37 4.87
C LYS A 390 -9.07 -43.91 4.86
N ASP A 391 -7.94 -44.62 4.87
CA ASP A 391 -7.86 -46.08 4.85
C ASP A 391 -7.70 -46.70 6.27
N SER A 392 -7.71 -45.86 7.32
CA SER A 392 -7.58 -46.32 8.71
C SER A 392 -8.82 -47.09 9.17
N LYS A 393 -8.59 -48.24 9.82
CA LYS A 393 -9.66 -49.07 10.41
C LYS A 393 -9.90 -48.77 11.90
N ASP A 394 -9.14 -47.86 12.50
CA ASP A 394 -9.45 -47.35 13.83
C ASP A 394 -10.61 -46.35 13.74
N TRP A 395 -11.82 -46.89 13.66
CA TRP A 395 -13.02 -46.11 13.41
C TRP A 395 -13.27 -45.03 14.46
N LYS A 396 -12.88 -45.24 15.72
CA LYS A 396 -13.21 -44.31 16.81
C LYS A 396 -12.23 -43.14 16.83
N GLU A 397 -10.93 -43.41 16.85
CA GLU A 397 -9.92 -42.34 16.87
C GLU A 397 -9.91 -41.55 15.56
N THR A 398 -10.02 -42.24 14.43
CA THR A 398 -9.98 -41.59 13.11
C THR A 398 -11.21 -40.71 12.89
N THR A 399 -12.40 -41.11 13.38
CA THR A 399 -13.60 -40.24 13.35
C THR A 399 -13.37 -38.95 14.14
N ASN A 400 -12.76 -39.01 15.32
CA ASN A 400 -12.48 -37.81 16.12
C ASN A 400 -11.51 -36.87 15.39
N LYS A 401 -10.46 -37.42 14.75
CA LYS A 401 -9.52 -36.64 13.94
C LYS A 401 -10.21 -35.97 12.75
N PHE A 402 -11.08 -36.68 12.03
CA PHE A 402 -11.86 -36.06 10.93
C PHE A 402 -12.76 -34.92 11.42
N VAL A 403 -13.36 -35.04 12.61
CA VAL A 403 -14.16 -33.96 13.23
C VAL A 403 -13.29 -32.75 13.58
N GLU A 404 -12.08 -32.96 14.11
CA GLU A 404 -11.12 -31.88 14.38
C GLU A 404 -10.68 -31.18 13.10
N ILE A 405 -10.31 -31.94 12.06
CA ILE A 405 -9.93 -31.41 10.75
C ILE A 405 -11.09 -30.60 10.13
N GLN A 406 -12.33 -31.06 10.24
CA GLN A 406 -13.50 -30.31 9.76
C GLN A 406 -13.72 -29.00 10.53
N LYS A 407 -13.44 -28.98 11.84
CA LYS A 407 -13.49 -27.75 12.64
C LYS A 407 -12.39 -26.78 12.19
N GLU A 408 -11.16 -27.26 12.07
CA GLU A 408 -10.02 -26.45 11.62
C GLU A 408 -10.26 -25.90 10.21
N TRP A 409 -10.79 -26.72 9.29
CA TRP A 409 -11.17 -26.30 7.93
C TRP A 409 -12.13 -25.11 7.91
N LYS A 410 -13.14 -25.12 8.80
CA LYS A 410 -14.13 -24.03 8.91
C LYS A 410 -13.53 -22.77 9.52
N THR A 411 -12.51 -22.89 10.36
CA THR A 411 -11.81 -21.73 10.94
C THR A 411 -10.82 -21.09 9.97
N ILE A 412 -10.30 -21.84 8.99
CA ILE A 412 -9.41 -21.28 7.97
C ILE A 412 -10.25 -20.43 7.01
N GLY A 413 -9.82 -19.18 6.86
CA GLY A 413 -10.46 -18.18 6.02
C GLY A 413 -10.50 -18.53 4.51
N PRO A 414 -10.92 -17.57 3.68
CA PRO A 414 -11.04 -17.78 2.24
C PRO A 414 -9.67 -18.08 1.60
N VAL A 415 -9.71 -18.88 0.53
CA VAL A 415 -8.55 -19.22 -0.31
C VAL A 415 -8.74 -18.63 -1.71
N PRO A 416 -7.71 -18.58 -2.58
CA PRO A 416 -7.86 -18.04 -3.92
C PRO A 416 -8.97 -18.78 -4.68
N ARG A 417 -9.89 -18.04 -5.31
CA ARG A 417 -11.08 -18.60 -5.96
C ARG A 417 -10.74 -19.74 -6.93
N LYS A 418 -9.64 -19.62 -7.67
CA LYS A 418 -9.15 -20.64 -8.62
C LYS A 418 -8.90 -22.01 -7.99
N ASN A 419 -8.53 -22.05 -6.71
CA ASN A 419 -8.13 -23.28 -6.02
C ASN A 419 -9.17 -23.73 -5.00
N SER A 420 -10.14 -22.88 -4.65
CA SER A 420 -11.16 -23.14 -3.63
C SER A 420 -11.92 -24.44 -3.90
N ASP A 421 -12.49 -24.58 -5.10
CA ASP A 421 -13.34 -25.73 -5.44
C ASP A 421 -12.55 -27.03 -5.53
N ALA A 422 -11.33 -26.98 -6.09
CA ALA A 422 -10.48 -28.15 -6.23
C ALA A 422 -10.07 -28.71 -4.85
N VAL A 423 -9.65 -27.82 -3.95
CA VAL A 423 -9.22 -28.19 -2.60
C VAL A 423 -10.40 -28.67 -1.75
N TRP A 424 -11.58 -28.05 -1.88
CA TRP A 424 -12.79 -28.52 -1.22
C TRP A 424 -13.23 -29.91 -1.69
N LYS A 425 -13.25 -30.16 -3.00
CA LYS A 425 -13.58 -31.49 -3.56
C LYS A 425 -12.60 -32.57 -3.10
N ARG A 426 -11.30 -32.26 -3.07
CA ARG A 426 -10.26 -33.17 -2.58
C ARG A 426 -10.48 -33.55 -1.11
N PHE A 427 -10.79 -32.56 -0.27
CA PHE A 427 -11.09 -32.80 1.15
C PHE A 427 -12.35 -33.63 1.37
N LEU A 428 -13.45 -33.29 0.68
CA LEU A 428 -14.70 -34.04 0.74
C LEU A 428 -14.51 -35.49 0.31
N ALA A 429 -13.83 -35.74 -0.82
CA ALA A 429 -13.62 -37.10 -1.31
C ALA A 429 -12.89 -38.00 -0.29
N ALA A 430 -11.92 -37.47 0.45
CA ALA A 430 -11.23 -38.22 1.50
C ALA A 430 -12.14 -38.50 2.71
N CYS A 431 -12.99 -37.54 3.08
CA CYS A 431 -13.95 -37.71 4.17
C CYS A 431 -15.05 -38.72 3.79
N ASP A 432 -15.67 -38.54 2.62
CA ASP A 432 -16.77 -39.38 2.13
C ASP A 432 -16.30 -40.84 2.02
N TYR A 433 -15.11 -41.08 1.45
CA TYR A 433 -14.53 -42.42 1.37
C TYR A 433 -14.37 -43.09 2.75
N PHE A 434 -13.84 -42.38 3.76
CA PHE A 434 -13.69 -42.95 5.11
C PHE A 434 -15.05 -43.31 5.74
N PHE A 435 -16.04 -42.43 5.61
CA PHE A 435 -17.37 -42.68 6.18
C PHE A 435 -18.14 -43.76 5.43
N GLU A 436 -18.00 -43.87 4.10
CA GLU A 436 -18.54 -44.97 3.31
C GLU A 436 -17.92 -46.31 3.72
N GLN A 437 -16.60 -46.38 3.89
CA GLN A 437 -15.93 -47.61 4.36
C GLN A 437 -16.34 -47.99 5.78
N LYS A 438 -16.49 -47.01 6.67
CA LYS A 438 -17.01 -47.23 8.02
C LYS A 438 -18.44 -47.76 7.96
N GLU A 439 -19.31 -47.15 7.17
CA GLU A 439 -20.70 -47.58 7.04
C GLU A 439 -20.79 -49.01 6.48
N ALA A 440 -19.96 -49.34 5.49
CA ALA A 440 -19.87 -50.70 4.95
C ALA A 440 -19.39 -51.73 6.00
N ASP A 441 -18.37 -51.41 6.80
CA ASP A 441 -17.89 -52.28 7.90
C ASP A 441 -18.99 -52.48 8.96
N PHE A 442 -19.69 -51.42 9.37
CA PHE A 442 -20.80 -51.53 10.31
C PHE A 442 -22.01 -52.27 9.74
N ALA A 443 -22.34 -52.08 8.45
CA ALA A 443 -23.41 -52.80 7.78
C ALA A 443 -23.11 -54.30 7.66
N SER A 444 -21.87 -54.66 7.33
CA SER A 444 -21.42 -56.06 7.28
C SER A 444 -21.51 -56.73 8.65
N ARG A 445 -21.01 -56.10 9.72
CA ARG A 445 -21.12 -56.59 11.10
C ARG A 445 -22.58 -56.76 11.52
N LYS A 446 -23.45 -55.81 11.18
CA LYS A 446 -24.88 -55.90 11.49
C LYS A 446 -25.55 -57.08 10.76
N SER A 447 -25.16 -57.36 9.52
CA SER A 447 -25.63 -58.52 8.76
C SER A 447 -25.15 -59.83 9.38
N GLU A 448 -23.86 -59.94 9.72
CA GLU A 448 -23.30 -61.10 10.41
C GLU A 448 -23.96 -61.34 11.77
N GLU A 449 -24.18 -60.29 12.55
CA GLU A 449 -24.91 -60.36 13.82
C GLU A 449 -26.34 -60.87 13.61
N SER A 450 -27.04 -60.40 12.57
CA SER A 450 -28.40 -60.88 12.27
C SER A 450 -28.44 -62.35 11.83
N VAL A 451 -27.46 -62.82 11.06
CA VAL A 451 -27.32 -64.23 10.69
C VAL A 451 -26.99 -65.08 11.93
N ASN A 452 -26.12 -64.60 12.81
CA ASN A 452 -25.83 -65.26 14.08
C ASN A 452 -27.06 -65.32 14.99
N LEU A 453 -27.92 -64.30 14.96
CA LEU A 453 -29.17 -64.27 15.71
C LEU A 453 -30.13 -65.37 15.23
N GLU A 454 -30.25 -65.57 13.92
CA GLU A 454 -31.04 -66.66 13.33
C GLU A 454 -30.46 -68.02 13.71
N LYS A 455 -29.15 -68.24 13.54
CA LYS A 455 -28.49 -69.48 13.96
C LYS A 455 -28.70 -69.78 15.45
N LYS A 456 -28.65 -68.77 16.32
CA LYS A 456 -28.93 -68.92 17.76
C LYS A 456 -30.40 -69.25 18.04
N LYS A 457 -31.35 -68.66 17.30
CA LYS A 457 -32.77 -69.04 17.41
C LYS A 457 -33.02 -70.47 16.96
N ASP A 458 -32.48 -70.86 15.81
CA ASP A 458 -32.60 -72.22 15.27
C ASP A 458 -31.96 -73.25 16.21
N LEU A 459 -30.83 -72.93 16.82
CA LEU A 459 -30.19 -73.78 17.81
C LEU A 459 -31.06 -73.95 19.06
N ILE A 460 -31.71 -72.88 19.54
CA ILE A 460 -32.67 -72.97 20.65
C ILE A 460 -33.83 -73.91 20.29
N GLU A 461 -34.39 -73.82 19.09
CA GLU A 461 -35.45 -74.73 18.64
C GLU A 461 -34.95 -76.18 18.48
N ARG A 462 -33.73 -76.39 17.97
CA ARG A 462 -33.07 -77.71 17.93
C ARG A 462 -32.88 -78.29 19.32
N ILE A 463 -32.52 -77.47 20.32
CA ILE A 463 -32.43 -77.93 21.72
C ILE A 463 -33.81 -78.32 22.24
N LYS A 464 -34.87 -77.53 22.01
CA LYS A 464 -36.24 -77.89 22.43
C LYS A 464 -36.75 -79.18 21.80
N GLY A 465 -36.40 -79.41 20.53
CA GLY A 465 -36.83 -80.56 19.74
C GLY A 465 -36.02 -81.83 19.96
N LEU A 466 -35.02 -81.83 20.85
CA LEU A 466 -34.28 -83.05 21.19
C LEU A 466 -35.22 -84.11 21.76
N GLN A 467 -35.27 -85.28 21.11
CA GLN A 467 -35.98 -86.43 21.63
C GLN A 467 -35.15 -87.07 22.75
N ILE A 468 -35.70 -87.02 23.96
CA ILE A 468 -35.05 -87.47 25.20
C ILE A 468 -35.46 -88.92 25.53
N GLU A 469 -36.69 -89.31 25.20
CA GLU A 469 -37.22 -90.64 25.47
C GLU A 469 -36.67 -91.68 24.48
N GLY A 470 -36.04 -92.74 24.99
CA GLY A 470 -35.58 -93.90 24.19
C GLY A 470 -34.29 -93.70 23.40
N ASN A 471 -33.55 -92.60 23.62
CA ASN A 471 -32.30 -92.31 22.90
C ASN A 471 -31.08 -92.32 23.84
N ASP A 472 -30.23 -93.35 23.71
CA ASP A 472 -29.02 -93.51 24.53
C ASP A 472 -27.95 -92.42 24.28
N ASN A 473 -28.04 -91.68 23.16
CA ASN A 473 -27.10 -90.60 22.80
C ASN A 473 -27.64 -89.19 23.07
N ALA A 474 -28.85 -89.05 23.64
CA ALA A 474 -29.50 -87.74 23.84
C ALA A 474 -28.62 -86.73 24.61
N PHE A 475 -27.85 -87.20 25.60
CA PHE A 475 -26.94 -86.36 26.37
C PHE A 475 -25.71 -85.91 25.57
N ALA A 476 -25.15 -86.79 24.73
CA ALA A 476 -24.01 -86.47 23.88
C ALA A 476 -24.39 -85.45 22.79
N ASP A 477 -25.59 -85.59 22.22
CA ASP A 477 -26.10 -84.66 21.21
C ASP A 477 -26.50 -83.31 21.83
N PHE A 478 -27.04 -83.30 23.05
CA PHE A 478 -27.24 -82.07 23.83
C PHE A 478 -25.91 -81.34 24.08
N LYS A 479 -24.84 -82.06 24.47
CA LYS A 479 -23.50 -81.49 24.68
C LYS A 479 -22.93 -80.86 23.40
N LYS A 480 -23.17 -81.47 22.23
CA LYS A 480 -22.77 -80.89 20.93
C LYS A 480 -23.49 -79.57 20.65
N LEU A 481 -24.79 -79.48 20.91
CA LEU A 481 -25.55 -78.23 20.72
C LEU A 481 -25.10 -77.11 21.67
N LEU A 482 -24.68 -77.45 22.90
CA LEU A 482 -24.08 -76.48 23.83
C LEU A 482 -22.75 -75.93 23.30
N ALA A 483 -21.91 -76.78 22.73
CA ALA A 483 -20.66 -76.35 22.09
C ALA A 483 -20.93 -75.48 20.85
N GLU A 484 -21.92 -75.84 20.04
CA GLU A 484 -22.34 -75.10 18.85
C GLU A 484 -22.82 -73.67 19.21
N TRP A 485 -23.56 -73.49 20.30
CA TRP A 485 -23.95 -72.16 20.79
C TRP A 485 -22.76 -71.23 21.07
N ASN A 486 -21.71 -71.76 21.71
CA ASN A 486 -20.50 -71.01 22.04
C ASN A 486 -19.66 -70.72 20.78
N SER A 487 -19.79 -71.54 19.74
CA SER A 487 -19.14 -71.30 18.45
C SER A 487 -19.85 -70.24 17.59
N ILE A 488 -21.16 -70.01 17.81
CA ILE A 488 -21.90 -68.96 17.11
C ILE A 488 -21.54 -67.60 17.73
N GLY A 489 -21.08 -66.68 16.89
CA GLY A 489 -20.61 -65.35 17.26
C GLY A 489 -21.66 -64.43 17.92
N HIS A 490 -21.36 -63.13 17.94
CA HIS A 490 -22.22 -62.14 18.59
C HIS A 490 -23.52 -61.91 17.80
N VAL A 491 -24.58 -61.54 18.54
CA VAL A 491 -25.91 -61.21 18.02
C VAL A 491 -26.18 -59.72 18.25
N PRO A 492 -27.16 -59.10 17.56
CA PRO A 492 -27.43 -57.68 17.67
C PRO A 492 -27.66 -57.32 19.12
N PHE A 493 -26.99 -56.26 19.58
CA PHE A 493 -26.93 -55.90 20.99
C PHE A 493 -28.31 -55.83 21.67
N LYS A 494 -29.34 -55.35 20.96
CA LYS A 494 -30.73 -55.26 21.46
C LYS A 494 -31.36 -56.63 21.78
N GLU A 495 -31.03 -57.67 21.02
CA GLU A 495 -31.62 -59.01 21.13
C GLU A 495 -30.77 -59.96 21.98
N LYS A 496 -29.54 -59.58 22.32
CA LYS A 496 -28.58 -60.37 23.07
C LYS A 496 -29.17 -60.95 24.36
N ASP A 497 -29.76 -60.09 25.19
CA ASP A 497 -30.25 -60.50 26.51
C ASP A 497 -31.53 -61.35 26.40
N ASN A 498 -32.39 -61.05 25.44
CA ASN A 498 -33.62 -61.80 25.18
C ASN A 498 -33.32 -63.23 24.73
N ILE A 499 -32.42 -63.36 23.75
CA ILE A 499 -32.02 -64.65 23.19
C ILE A 499 -31.23 -65.50 24.18
N TYR A 500 -30.34 -64.87 24.96
CA TYR A 500 -29.63 -65.59 26.03
C TYR A 500 -30.58 -66.12 27.11
N LYS A 501 -31.59 -65.33 27.51
CA LYS A 501 -32.63 -65.78 28.45
C LYS A 501 -33.42 -66.98 27.91
N LYS A 502 -33.84 -66.93 26.65
CA LYS A 502 -34.57 -68.04 25.99
C LYS A 502 -33.73 -69.30 25.90
N TYR A 503 -32.45 -69.17 25.53
CA TYR A 503 -31.49 -70.26 25.51
C TYR A 503 -31.34 -70.91 26.89
N LYS A 504 -31.14 -70.10 27.93
CA LYS A 504 -31.00 -70.60 29.30
C LYS A 504 -32.26 -71.33 29.78
N SER A 505 -33.45 -70.75 29.59
CA SER A 505 -34.72 -71.40 29.97
C SER A 505 -34.89 -72.74 29.25
N THR A 506 -34.55 -72.79 27.95
CA THR A 506 -34.65 -73.99 27.13
C THR A 506 -33.67 -75.08 27.60
N ILE A 507 -32.44 -74.70 27.97
CA ILE A 507 -31.47 -75.61 28.58
C ILE A 507 -32.02 -76.16 29.89
N ASP A 508 -32.52 -75.30 30.76
CA ASP A 508 -33.03 -75.70 32.08
C ASP A 508 -34.20 -76.69 31.93
N GLU A 509 -35.12 -76.45 30.98
CA GLU A 509 -36.25 -77.35 30.68
C GLU A 509 -35.83 -78.73 30.12
N VAL A 510 -34.89 -78.76 29.16
CA VAL A 510 -34.37 -80.01 28.59
C VAL A 510 -33.55 -80.77 29.62
N PHE A 511 -32.81 -80.04 30.45
CA PHE A 511 -32.06 -80.61 31.56
C PHE A 511 -32.98 -81.25 32.60
N ASP A 512 -34.07 -80.59 33.01
CA ASP A 512 -35.06 -81.14 33.94
C ASP A 512 -35.72 -82.43 33.41
N LYS A 513 -35.92 -82.54 32.09
CA LYS A 513 -36.43 -83.76 31.45
C LYS A 513 -35.41 -84.89 31.47
N LEU A 514 -34.14 -84.61 31.10
CA LEU A 514 -33.03 -85.57 31.20
C LEU A 514 -32.81 -86.05 32.65
N ASN A 515 -33.09 -85.20 33.65
CA ASN A 515 -32.96 -85.53 35.07
C ASN A 515 -34.11 -86.37 35.64
N LYS A 516 -35.30 -86.36 35.00
CA LYS A 516 -36.45 -87.17 35.42
C LYS A 516 -36.29 -88.65 35.05
N ASP A 517 -35.57 -88.95 33.97
CA ASP A 517 -35.35 -90.33 33.48
C ASP A 517 -34.17 -91.07 34.15
N ARG A 518 -33.32 -90.39 34.93
CA ARG A 518 -32.32 -91.03 35.80
C ARG A 518 -32.24 -90.33 37.16
N SER A 519 -32.90 -90.90 38.16
CA SER A 519 -32.86 -90.46 39.57
C SER A 519 -31.49 -90.66 40.26
N ILE A 520 -30.40 -90.73 39.50
CA ILE A 520 -29.03 -90.76 40.02
C ILE A 520 -28.26 -89.84 39.09
N ASN A 521 -27.61 -88.81 39.65
CA ASN A 521 -26.53 -87.96 39.04
C ASN A 521 -26.68 -86.42 39.14
N ARG A 522 -27.29 -85.88 40.19
CA ARG A 522 -27.17 -84.42 40.52
C ARG A 522 -25.71 -83.99 40.77
N LEU A 523 -24.85 -84.92 41.18
CA LEU A 523 -23.42 -84.69 41.44
C LEU A 523 -22.58 -84.78 40.15
N ASP A 524 -22.85 -85.70 39.23
CA ASP A 524 -22.08 -85.81 37.98
C ASP A 524 -22.29 -84.64 37.02
N PHE A 525 -23.50 -84.06 36.99
CA PHE A 525 -23.71 -82.83 36.23
C PHE A 525 -22.99 -81.63 36.83
N PHE A 526 -22.97 -81.55 38.16
CA PHE A 526 -22.19 -80.53 38.84
C PHE A 526 -20.70 -80.71 38.52
N LYS A 527 -20.19 -81.95 38.52
CA LYS A 527 -18.83 -82.28 38.09
C LYS A 527 -18.54 -81.81 36.65
N THR A 528 -19.43 -82.13 35.71
CA THR A 528 -19.29 -81.70 34.29
C THR A 528 -19.33 -80.18 34.12
N ASN A 529 -20.17 -79.48 34.90
CA ASN A 529 -20.25 -78.03 34.87
C ASN A 529 -19.00 -77.38 35.47
N ILE A 530 -18.42 -77.98 36.52
CA ILE A 530 -17.14 -77.56 37.08
C ILE A 530 -15.99 -77.80 36.10
N GLU A 531 -15.94 -78.94 35.41
CA GLU A 531 -14.96 -79.20 34.33
C GLU A 531 -15.06 -78.15 33.21
N THR A 532 -16.28 -77.77 32.84
CA THR A 532 -16.52 -76.69 31.85
C THR A 532 -16.08 -75.33 32.38
N LEU A 533 -16.36 -75.01 33.65
CA LEU A 533 -15.91 -73.77 34.28
C LEU A 533 -14.38 -73.71 34.43
N ALA A 534 -13.73 -74.85 34.70
CA ALA A 534 -12.28 -74.97 34.77
C ALA A 534 -11.62 -74.66 33.42
N SER A 535 -12.20 -75.14 32.31
CA SER A 535 -11.72 -74.83 30.95
C SER A 535 -11.79 -73.34 30.59
N GLN A 536 -12.65 -72.57 31.26
CA GLN A 536 -12.80 -71.12 31.06
C GLN A 536 -11.96 -70.28 32.04
N GLY A 537 -11.15 -70.92 32.88
CA GLY A 537 -10.21 -70.29 33.81
C GLY A 537 -10.54 -70.52 35.30
N MET A 538 -9.52 -70.87 36.08
CA MET A 538 -9.62 -71.22 37.52
C MET A 538 -10.26 -70.14 38.41
N ALA A 539 -10.19 -68.86 38.01
CA ALA A 539 -10.85 -67.78 38.73
C ALA A 539 -12.38 -67.97 38.82
N LYS A 540 -13.00 -68.56 37.80
CA LYS A 540 -14.45 -68.83 37.78
C LYS A 540 -14.82 -69.99 38.71
N VAL A 541 -14.01 -71.05 38.74
CA VAL A 541 -14.18 -72.19 39.67
C VAL A 541 -14.09 -71.72 41.13
N ASN A 542 -13.09 -70.90 41.44
CA ASN A 542 -12.91 -70.33 42.78
C ASN A 542 -14.07 -69.40 43.19
N ASN A 543 -14.64 -68.65 42.26
CA ASN A 543 -15.81 -67.82 42.53
C ASN A 543 -17.07 -68.66 42.82
N GLU A 544 -17.27 -69.75 42.09
CA GLU A 544 -18.40 -70.66 42.35
C GLU A 544 -18.23 -71.38 43.70
N ARG A 545 -17.00 -71.79 44.06
CA ARG A 545 -16.68 -72.31 45.40
C ARG A 545 -17.05 -71.32 46.50
N LYS A 546 -16.61 -70.06 46.39
CA LYS A 546 -16.93 -69.01 47.36
C LYS A 546 -18.43 -68.77 47.46
N ARG A 547 -19.15 -68.83 46.33
CA ARG A 547 -20.61 -68.71 46.30
C ARG A 547 -21.28 -69.84 47.08
N LEU A 548 -20.86 -71.09 46.86
CA LEU A 548 -21.39 -72.25 47.57
C LEU A 548 -21.06 -72.21 49.05
N GLN A 549 -19.85 -71.78 49.44
CA GLN A 549 -19.48 -71.58 50.84
C GLN A 549 -20.38 -70.54 51.54
N LYS A 550 -20.61 -69.39 50.88
CA LYS A 550 -21.51 -68.38 51.43
C LYS A 550 -22.95 -68.89 51.58
N LEU A 551 -23.41 -69.74 50.66
CA LEU A 551 -24.71 -70.39 50.81
C LEU A 551 -24.74 -71.36 51.99
N VAL A 552 -23.68 -72.16 52.18
CA VAL A 552 -23.54 -73.04 53.36
C VAL A 552 -23.55 -72.23 54.65
N GLU A 553 -22.85 -71.09 54.70
CA GLU A 553 -22.87 -70.17 55.83
C GLU A 553 -24.29 -69.62 56.09
N ASN A 554 -25.00 -69.20 55.04
CA ASN A 554 -26.39 -68.75 55.16
C ASN A 554 -27.29 -69.87 55.72
N PHE A 555 -27.21 -71.09 55.17
CA PHE A 555 -27.96 -72.23 55.69
C PHE A 555 -27.58 -72.56 57.13
N ASN A 556 -26.30 -72.47 57.51
CA ASN A 556 -25.87 -72.62 58.89
C ASN A 556 -26.47 -71.55 59.80
N SER A 557 -26.55 -70.29 59.36
CA SER A 557 -27.18 -69.20 60.10
C SER A 557 -28.70 -69.39 60.25
N GLU A 558 -29.37 -69.88 59.21
CA GLU A 558 -30.79 -70.21 59.23
C GLU A 558 -31.09 -71.41 60.12
N ILE A 559 -30.25 -72.45 60.08
CA ILE A 559 -30.32 -73.60 60.99
C ILE A 559 -30.13 -73.13 62.43
N ALA A 560 -29.10 -72.32 62.70
CA ALA A 560 -28.85 -71.80 64.05
C ALA A 560 -30.00 -70.92 64.56
N THR A 561 -30.58 -70.09 63.69
CA THR A 561 -31.76 -69.28 64.01
C THR A 561 -32.98 -70.15 64.28
N ALA A 562 -33.22 -71.15 63.43
CA ALA A 562 -34.32 -72.10 63.61
C ALA A 562 -34.15 -72.96 64.87
N GLU A 563 -32.93 -73.40 65.19
CA GLU A 563 -32.58 -74.15 66.40
C GLU A 563 -32.71 -73.29 67.67
N ASN A 564 -32.24 -72.04 67.65
CA ASN A 564 -32.43 -71.08 68.74
C ASN A 564 -33.92 -70.77 68.96
N ASN A 565 -34.69 -70.61 67.88
CA ASN A 565 -36.14 -70.42 67.95
C ASN A 565 -36.83 -71.65 68.55
N ILE A 566 -36.42 -72.88 68.20
CA ILE A 566 -36.91 -74.10 68.87
C ILE A 566 -36.61 -74.07 70.37
N GLY A 567 -35.41 -73.64 70.78
CA GLY A 567 -35.03 -73.51 72.18
C GLY A 567 -35.88 -72.53 72.99
N PHE A 568 -36.52 -71.55 72.32
CA PHE A 568 -37.46 -70.61 72.93
C PHE A 568 -38.85 -71.24 73.13
N PHE A 569 -39.32 -72.03 72.15
CA PHE A 569 -40.62 -72.73 72.23
C PHE A 569 -40.61 -73.96 73.14
N SER A 570 -39.44 -74.55 73.45
CA SER A 570 -39.33 -75.70 74.35
C SER A 570 -39.44 -75.35 75.85
N LYS A 571 -39.35 -74.07 76.24
CA LYS A 571 -39.47 -73.61 77.64
C LYS A 571 -40.86 -73.10 78.04
N SER A 572 -41.79 -72.94 77.09
CA SER A 572 -43.18 -72.56 77.37
C SER A 572 -44.03 -73.81 77.55
N SER A 573 -44.33 -74.17 78.81
CA SER A 573 -45.15 -75.33 79.11
C SER A 573 -46.64 -75.01 78.90
N LYS A 574 -47.25 -75.73 77.94
CA LYS A 574 -48.69 -75.83 77.58
C LYS A 574 -49.14 -74.97 76.38
N GLY A 575 -48.70 -75.35 75.16
CA GLY A 575 -49.29 -74.86 73.89
C GLY A 575 -48.57 -75.17 72.56
N ALA A 576 -47.33 -75.70 72.54
CA ALA A 576 -46.43 -75.59 71.38
C ALA A 576 -46.18 -76.86 70.50
N SER A 577 -47.01 -77.92 70.54
CA SER A 577 -46.64 -79.22 69.94
C SER A 577 -46.57 -79.27 68.38
N PRO A 578 -47.58 -78.81 67.60
CA PRO A 578 -47.56 -78.96 66.14
C PRO A 578 -46.58 -78.01 65.43
N LEU A 579 -46.39 -76.81 65.99
CA LEU A 579 -45.44 -75.81 65.47
C LEU A 579 -44.00 -76.32 65.62
N LEU A 580 -43.69 -76.97 66.75
CA LEU A 580 -42.36 -77.52 67.04
C LEU A 580 -41.98 -78.67 66.10
N ASP A 581 -42.93 -79.53 65.72
CA ASP A 581 -42.70 -80.58 64.70
C ASP A 581 -42.53 -80.00 63.29
N GLY A 582 -43.29 -78.96 62.94
CA GLY A 582 -43.10 -78.22 61.69
C GLY A 582 -41.71 -77.57 61.61
N MET A 583 -41.23 -76.99 62.72
CA MET A 583 -39.89 -76.42 62.81
C MET A 583 -38.79 -77.48 62.74
N LYS A 584 -38.96 -78.64 63.40
CA LYS A 584 -38.03 -79.77 63.28
C LYS A 584 -37.90 -80.29 61.85
N LYS A 585 -39.03 -80.44 61.13
CA LYS A 585 -39.02 -80.81 59.71
C LYS A 585 -38.32 -79.77 58.84
N LYS A 586 -38.52 -78.48 59.13
CA LYS A 586 -37.81 -77.39 58.44
C LYS A 586 -36.31 -77.46 58.68
N ILE A 587 -35.86 -77.68 59.91
CA ILE A 587 -34.43 -77.86 60.23
C ILE A 587 -33.83 -79.08 59.51
N SER A 588 -34.56 -80.20 59.44
CA SER A 588 -34.11 -81.39 58.69
C SER A 588 -33.87 -81.05 57.22
N LYS A 589 -34.83 -80.38 56.57
CA LYS A 589 -34.67 -79.97 55.16
C LYS A 589 -33.51 -79.02 54.95
N LEU A 590 -33.34 -78.03 55.84
CA LEU A 590 -32.20 -77.10 55.78
C LEU A 590 -30.86 -77.84 55.95
N LYS A 591 -30.81 -78.86 56.84
CA LYS A 591 -29.63 -79.72 57.02
C LYS A 591 -29.34 -80.57 55.77
N ASP A 592 -30.36 -81.14 55.14
CA ASP A 592 -30.22 -81.94 53.91
C ASP A 592 -29.69 -81.08 52.74
N GLU A 593 -30.24 -79.87 52.56
CA GLU A 593 -29.80 -78.92 51.54
C GLU A 593 -28.36 -78.44 51.78
N ARG A 594 -28.02 -78.12 53.04
CA ARG A 594 -26.65 -77.79 53.44
C ARG A 594 -25.68 -78.93 53.14
N ASN A 595 -26.04 -80.18 53.45
CA ASN A 595 -25.19 -81.34 53.22
C ASN A 595 -24.93 -81.55 51.72
N LEU A 596 -25.93 -81.34 50.87
CA LEU A 596 -25.77 -81.40 49.42
C LEU A 596 -24.81 -80.32 48.89
N LEU A 597 -24.86 -79.11 49.46
CA LEU A 597 -23.91 -78.04 49.10
C LEU A 597 -22.48 -78.36 49.55
N LEU A 598 -22.32 -79.00 50.71
CA LEU A 598 -21.02 -79.47 51.18
C LEU A 598 -20.41 -80.53 50.24
N GLU A 599 -21.21 -81.49 49.76
CA GLU A 599 -20.75 -82.47 48.76
C GLU A 599 -20.38 -81.81 47.43
N LYS A 600 -21.09 -80.76 47.01
CA LYS A 600 -20.68 -79.97 45.82
C LYS A 600 -19.36 -79.24 46.04
N ILE A 601 -19.14 -78.65 47.21
CA ILE A 601 -17.85 -78.00 47.53
C ILE A 601 -16.73 -79.04 47.52
N ARG A 602 -16.97 -80.23 48.09
CA ARG A 602 -16.02 -81.33 48.06
C ARG A 602 -15.65 -81.74 46.64
N LEU A 603 -16.62 -81.85 45.73
CA LEU A 603 -16.34 -82.15 44.32
C LEU A 603 -15.53 -81.05 43.61
N ILE A 604 -15.74 -79.76 43.95
CA ILE A 604 -14.86 -78.68 43.46
C ILE A 604 -13.45 -78.90 44.00
N ASP A 605 -13.31 -79.17 45.29
CA ASP A 605 -12.01 -79.32 45.94
C ASP A 605 -11.24 -80.50 45.30
N GLU A 606 -11.89 -81.64 45.08
CA GLU A 606 -11.34 -82.80 44.35
C GLU A 606 -10.92 -82.45 42.91
N THR A 607 -11.75 -81.73 42.14
CA THR A 607 -11.38 -81.31 40.77
C THR A 607 -10.27 -80.26 40.73
N THR A 608 -10.17 -79.40 41.75
CA THR A 608 -9.06 -78.44 41.85
C THR A 608 -7.76 -79.10 42.29
N GLU A 609 -7.81 -80.19 43.05
CA GLU A 609 -6.64 -81.00 43.40
C GLU A 609 -6.16 -81.86 42.21
N GLU A 610 -7.06 -82.37 41.37
CA GLU A 610 -6.70 -83.13 40.15
C GLU A 610 -6.07 -82.26 39.04
N LEU A 611 -6.29 -80.94 39.07
CA LEU A 611 -5.82 -79.98 38.05
C LEU A 611 -4.58 -79.16 38.48
N ASN A 612 -4.15 -79.29 39.73
CA ASN A 612 -2.88 -78.74 40.25
C ASN A 612 -1.82 -79.85 40.27
#